data_AF-A0A948AWF8-F1
#
_entry.id   AF-A0A948AWF8-F1
#
_cell.length_a   1.000
_cell.length_b   1.000
_cell.length_c   1.000
_cell.angle_alpha   90.00
_cell.angle_beta   90.00
_cell.angle_gamma   90.00
#
_symmetry.space_group_name_H-M   'P 1'
#
loop_
_entity.id
_entity.type
_entity.pdbx_description
1 polymer ?
#
loop_
_entity_poly.entity_id
_entity_poly.type
_entity_poly.pdbx_seq_one_letter_code
_entity_poly.pdbx_strand_id
1 'polypeptide(L)'
;MASEAVLKELFQVSMASSAFKGISKEDVWNACLAYKDRSDEDIGIAMDNIRKKDQAIIDKADEQKKHLEQNKEKMAALHEEEAGDRKQDEQNAEKILEELFKM
;
A
#
# COMPACT_ATOMS: atom_id res chain seq x y z
N MET A 1 29.26 2.48 24.04
CA MET A 1 29.55 3.36 22.90
C MET A 1 29.43 2.54 21.64
N ALA A 2 28.78 3.13 20.65
CA ALA A 2 28.48 2.51 19.40
C ALA A 2 29.74 2.44 18.54
N SER A 3 29.98 1.32 17.89
CA SER A 3 31.01 1.23 16.88
C SER A 3 30.62 2.06 15.65
N GLU A 4 31.62 2.59 14.95
CA GLU A 4 31.39 3.33 13.70
C GLU A 4 30.65 2.46 12.66
N ALA A 5 30.92 1.14 12.67
CA ALA A 5 30.23 0.18 11.83
C ALA A 5 28.72 0.14 12.12
N VAL A 6 28.33 0.04 13.39
CA VAL A 6 26.91 -0.01 13.80
C VAL A 6 26.19 1.31 13.53
N LEU A 7 26.87 2.45 13.71
CA LEU A 7 26.29 3.75 13.34
C LEU A 7 26.05 3.89 11.82
N LYS A 8 26.96 3.35 11.00
CA LYS A 8 26.78 3.29 9.54
C LYS A 8 25.63 2.38 9.15
N GLU A 9 25.47 1.24 9.83
CA GLU A 9 24.34 0.34 9.59
C GLU A 9 23.01 1.01 9.98
N LEU A 10 22.94 1.67 11.15
CA LEU A 10 21.76 2.42 11.59
C LEU A 10 21.38 3.49 10.58
N PHE A 11 22.37 4.19 10.03
CA PHE A 11 22.17 5.18 8.99
C PHE A 11 21.60 4.56 7.70
N GLN A 12 22.14 3.43 7.24
CA GLN A 12 21.63 2.73 6.06
C GLN A 12 20.20 2.23 6.27
N VAL A 13 19.89 1.65 7.42
CA VAL A 13 18.54 1.19 7.78
C VAL A 13 17.57 2.37 7.82
N SER A 14 17.96 3.49 8.43
CA SER A 14 17.13 4.69 8.51
C SER A 14 16.88 5.30 7.13
N MET A 15 17.88 5.32 6.24
CA MET A 15 17.72 5.80 4.86
C MET A 15 16.83 4.91 3.99
N ALA A 16 16.82 3.60 4.25
CA ALA A 16 15.94 2.66 3.56
C ALA A 16 14.50 2.71 4.09
N SER A 17 14.30 3.23 5.30
CA SER A 17 13.01 3.31 5.95
C SER A 17 12.10 4.34 5.30
N SER A 18 10.83 3.94 5.12
CA SER A 18 9.80 4.82 4.58
C SER A 18 9.50 6.02 5.49
N ALA A 19 9.78 5.89 6.79
CA ALA A 19 9.56 6.92 7.80
C ALA A 19 10.46 8.15 7.62
N PHE A 20 11.62 7.99 6.97
CA PHE A 20 12.58 9.08 6.72
C PHE A 20 12.50 9.60 5.29
N LYS A 21 11.47 9.23 4.52
CA LYS A 21 11.28 9.71 3.15
C LYS A 21 11.13 11.23 3.14
N GLY A 22 12.02 11.91 2.43
CA GLY A 22 12.05 13.37 2.31
C GLY A 22 12.92 14.08 3.34
N ILE A 23 13.54 13.36 4.29
CA ILE A 23 14.54 13.90 5.21
C ILE A 23 15.90 13.89 4.52
N SER A 24 16.73 14.91 4.76
CA SER A 24 18.05 15.00 4.13
C SER A 24 19.00 13.94 4.68
N LYS A 25 19.96 13.52 3.84
CA LYS A 25 21.00 12.56 4.22
C LYS A 25 21.79 13.03 5.45
N GLU A 26 22.08 14.32 5.52
CA GLU A 26 22.84 14.94 6.60
C GLU A 26 22.04 14.94 7.91
N ASP A 27 20.75 15.24 7.87
CA ASP A 27 19.89 15.21 9.06
C ASP A 27 19.75 13.78 9.61
N VAL A 28 19.58 12.78 8.73
CA VAL A 28 19.52 11.37 9.14
C VAL A 28 20.86 10.94 9.76
N TRP A 29 21.98 11.35 9.19
CA TRP A 29 23.30 11.07 9.74
C TRP A 29 23.52 11.74 11.11
N ASN A 30 23.16 13.02 11.24
CA ASN A 30 23.26 13.76 12.51
C ASN A 30 22.38 13.12 13.60
N ALA A 31 21.19 12.65 13.25
CA ALA A 31 20.35 11.88 14.15
C ALA A 31 21.00 10.57 14.59
N CYS A 32 21.66 9.84 13.67
CA CYS A 32 22.41 8.62 14.01
C CYS A 32 23.57 8.92 14.98
N LEU A 33 24.29 10.02 14.78
CA LEU A 33 25.39 10.43 15.67
C LEU A 33 24.92 10.70 17.11
N ALA A 34 23.66 11.05 17.33
CA ALA A 34 23.10 11.18 18.68
C ALA A 34 23.07 9.85 19.45
N TYR A 35 23.19 8.71 18.75
CA TYR A 35 23.26 7.38 19.34
C TYR A 35 24.70 6.90 19.60
N LYS A 36 25.74 7.70 19.30
CA LYS A 36 27.15 7.29 19.46
C LYS A 36 27.50 6.79 20.87
N ASP A 37 26.82 7.30 21.89
CA ASP A 37 27.09 6.96 23.28
C ASP A 37 26.33 5.70 23.74
N ARG A 38 25.40 5.18 22.92
CA ARG A 38 24.65 3.94 23.18
C ARG A 38 25.53 2.71 22.99
N SER A 39 25.04 1.53 23.39
CA SER A 39 25.69 0.26 23.05
C SER A 39 25.33 -0.19 21.64
N ASP A 40 26.16 -1.06 21.05
CA ASP A 40 25.85 -1.69 19.76
C ASP A 40 24.55 -2.52 19.85
N GLU A 41 24.30 -3.14 21.00
CA GLU A 41 23.09 -3.91 21.27
C GLU A 41 21.83 -3.03 21.23
N ASP A 42 21.85 -1.87 21.89
CA ASP A 42 20.73 -0.93 21.88
C ASP A 42 20.39 -0.46 20.46
N ILE A 43 21.43 -0.20 19.66
CA ILE A 43 21.26 0.23 18.27
C ILE A 43 20.75 -0.93 17.40
N GLY A 44 21.25 -2.15 17.61
CA GLY A 44 20.73 -3.36 16.96
C GLY A 44 19.24 -3.54 17.18
N ILE A 45 18.79 -3.43 18.44
CA ILE A 45 17.36 -3.49 18.79
C ILE A 45 16.56 -2.37 18.10
N ALA A 46 17.11 -1.14 18.04
CA ALA A 46 16.46 -0.03 17.36
C ALA A 46 16.30 -0.30 15.85
N MET A 47 17.34 -0.80 15.18
CA MET A 47 17.30 -1.16 13.75
C MET A 47 16.26 -2.24 13.47
N ASP A 48 16.20 -3.29 14.29
CA ASP A 48 15.21 -4.36 14.11
C ASP A 48 13.78 -3.86 14.30
N ASN A 49 13.56 -2.93 15.23
CA ASN A 49 12.26 -2.29 15.40
C ASN A 49 11.87 -1.41 14.21
N ILE A 50 12.83 -0.70 13.60
CA ILE A 50 12.60 0.06 12.36
C ILE A 50 12.20 -0.89 11.23
N ARG A 51 12.99 -1.94 11.00
CA ARG A 51 12.73 -2.96 9.95
C ARG A 51 11.35 -3.60 10.11
N LYS A 52 10.97 -4.00 11.33
CA LYS A 52 9.64 -4.59 11.61
C LYS A 52 8.50 -3.62 11.30
N LYS A 53 8.65 -2.34 11.65
CA LYS A 53 7.64 -1.32 11.36
C LYS A 53 7.51 -1.06 9.86
N ASP A 54 8.62 -0.94 9.14
CA ASP A 54 8.58 -0.77 7.69
C ASP A 54 7.96 -1.97 6.99
N GLN A 55 8.33 -3.20 7.40
CA GLN A 55 7.72 -4.41 6.84
C GLN A 55 6.21 -4.43 7.05
N ALA A 56 5.73 -4.08 8.25
CA ALA A 56 4.29 -4.01 8.51
C ALA A 56 3.56 -2.95 7.66
N ILE A 57 4.22 -1.83 7.34
CA ILE A 57 3.68 -0.81 6.43
C ILE A 57 3.60 -1.36 5.00
N ILE A 58 4.64 -2.04 4.54
CA ILE A 58 4.69 -2.66 3.21
C ILE A 58 3.59 -3.71 3.07
N ASP A 59 3.49 -4.64 4.02
CA ASP A 59 2.49 -5.71 4.00
C ASP A 59 1.07 -5.14 3.95
N LYS A 60 0.80 -4.09 4.74
CA LYS A 60 -0.49 -3.40 4.74
C LYS A 60 -0.76 -2.69 3.42
N ALA A 61 0.24 -2.09 2.79
CA ALA A 61 0.10 -1.45 1.49
C ALA A 61 -0.22 -2.47 0.39
N ASP A 62 0.42 -3.64 0.43
CA ASP A 62 0.16 -4.74 -0.51
C ASP A 62 -1.25 -5.32 -0.33
N GLU A 63 -1.70 -5.49 0.92
CA GLU A 63 -3.07 -5.91 1.22
C GLU A 63 -4.11 -4.89 0.70
N GLN A 64 -3.89 -3.59 0.93
CA GLN A 64 -4.75 -2.54 0.41
C GLN A 64 -4.80 -2.53 -1.12
N LYS A 65 -3.66 -2.72 -1.79
CA LYS A 65 -3.58 -2.80 -3.24
C LYS A 65 -4.38 -4.00 -3.77
N LYS A 66 -4.28 -5.15 -3.12
CA LYS A 66 -5.05 -6.35 -3.47
C LYS A 66 -6.56 -6.11 -3.32
N HIS A 67 -6.99 -5.51 -2.21
CA HIS A 67 -8.41 -5.18 -2.02
C HIS A 67 -8.93 -4.18 -3.04
N LEU A 68 -8.13 -3.18 -3.39
CA LEU A 68 -8.50 -2.22 -4.42
C LEU A 68 -8.73 -2.91 -5.78
N GLU A 69 -7.86 -3.85 -6.15
CA GLU A 69 -8.01 -4.57 -7.42
C GLU A 69 -9.24 -5.47 -7.43
N GLN A 70 -9.49 -6.22 -6.35
CA GLN A 70 -10.71 -7.01 -6.20
C GLN A 70 -11.98 -6.15 -6.25
N ASN A 71 -11.96 -4.94 -5.70
CA ASN A 71 -13.08 -4.03 -5.76
C ASN A 71 -13.31 -3.51 -7.19
N LYS A 72 -12.25 -3.24 -7.95
CA LYS A 72 -12.38 -2.87 -9.37
C LYS A 72 -12.97 -4.00 -10.20
N GLU A 73 -12.52 -5.24 -9.98
CA GLU A 73 -13.08 -6.43 -10.65
C GLU A 73 -14.58 -6.60 -10.34
N LYS A 74 -14.96 -6.46 -9.06
CA LYS A 74 -16.37 -6.51 -8.65
C LYS A 74 -17.20 -5.39 -9.28
N MET A 75 -16.69 -4.17 -9.33
CA MET A 75 -17.39 -3.05 -9.98
C MET A 75 -17.53 -3.28 -11.48
N ALA A 76 -16.51 -3.84 -12.15
CA ALA A 76 -16.59 -4.19 -13.56
C ALA A 76 -17.66 -5.27 -13.81
N ALA A 77 -17.72 -6.31 -12.97
CA ALA A 77 -18.74 -7.34 -13.06
C ALA A 77 -20.17 -6.78 -12.87
N LEU A 78 -20.37 -5.90 -11.88
CA LEU A 78 -21.66 -5.24 -11.66
C LEU A 78 -22.09 -4.39 -12.88
N HIS A 79 -21.16 -3.66 -13.51
CA HIS A 79 -21.46 -2.90 -14.71
C HIS A 79 -21.82 -3.79 -15.91
N GLU A 80 -21.21 -4.96 -16.03
CA GLU A 80 -21.55 -5.95 -17.07
C GLU A 80 -22.94 -6.57 -16.82
N GLU A 81 -23.25 -6.93 -15.58
CA GLU A 81 -24.57 -7.41 -15.16
C GLU A 81 -25.68 -6.40 -15.47
N GLU A 82 -25.51 -5.14 -15.03
CA GLU A 82 -26.45 -4.06 -15.33
C GLU A 82 -26.61 -3.83 -16.85
N ALA A 83 -25.55 -4.01 -17.63
CA ALA A 83 -25.64 -3.90 -19.09
C ALA A 83 -26.41 -5.05 -19.73
N GLY A 84 -26.33 -6.25 -19.15
CA GLY A 84 -27.14 -7.41 -19.53
C GLY A 84 -28.63 -7.16 -19.24
N ASP A 85 -28.93 -6.71 -18.02
CA ASP A 85 -30.31 -6.43 -17.59
C ASP A 85 -30.95 -5.35 -18.47
N ARG A 86 -30.23 -4.25 -18.74
CA ARG A 86 -30.71 -3.20 -19.65
C ARG A 86 -31.08 -3.73 -21.04
N LYS A 87 -30.25 -4.61 -21.61
CA LYS A 87 -30.54 -5.24 -22.92
C LYS A 87 -31.76 -6.14 -22.86
N GLN A 88 -31.94 -6.88 -21.76
CA GLN A 88 -33.11 -7.73 -21.59
C GLN A 88 -34.39 -6.91 -21.45
N ASP A 89 -34.34 -5.80 -20.70
CA ASP A 89 -35.45 -4.86 -20.55
C ASP A 89 -35.81 -4.19 -21.89
N GLU A 90 -34.82 -3.79 -22.69
CA GLU A 90 -35.02 -3.27 -24.05
C GLU A 90 -35.73 -4.31 -24.94
N GLN A 91 -35.26 -5.57 -24.96
CA GLN A 91 -35.90 -6.64 -25.74
C GLN A 91 -37.33 -6.94 -25.27
N ASN A 92 -37.57 -6.93 -23.96
CA ASN A 92 -38.90 -7.14 -23.40
C ASN A 92 -39.84 -5.99 -23.81
N ALA A 93 -39.37 -4.75 -23.78
CA ALA A 93 -40.14 -3.59 -24.22
C ALA A 93 -40.46 -3.63 -25.71
N GLU A 94 -39.49 -3.98 -26.56
CA GLU A 94 -39.70 -4.18 -28.01
C GLU A 94 -40.76 -5.24 -28.29
N LYS A 95 -40.71 -6.38 -27.59
CA LYS A 95 -41.70 -7.45 -27.74
C LYS A 95 -43.12 -6.99 -27.36
N ILE A 96 -43.27 -6.25 -26.26
CA ILE A 96 -44.56 -5.69 -25.85
C ILE A 96 -45.09 -4.72 -26.91
N LEU A 97 -44.23 -3.85 -27.45
CA LEU A 97 -44.62 -2.93 -28.51
C LEU A 97 -45.06 -3.68 -29.77
N GLU A 98 -44.34 -4.72 -30.18
CA GLU A 98 -44.75 -5.57 -31.31
C GLU A 98 -46.13 -6.21 -31.09
N GLU A 99 -46.41 -6.71 -29.88
CA GLU A 99 -47.70 -7.31 -29.55
C GLU A 99 -48.84 -6.27 -29.61
N LEU A 100 -48.60 -5.04 -29.14
CA LEU A 100 -49.59 -3.95 -29.14
C LEU A 100 -49.91 -3.42 -30.55
N PHE A 101 -48.94 -3.40 -31.47
CA PHE A 101 -49.10 -2.88 -32.82
C PHE A 101 -49.42 -3.94 -33.89
N LYS A 102 -49.53 -5.22 -33.52
CA LYS A 102 -49.99 -6.32 -34.40
C LYS A 102 -51.51 -6.58 -34.34
N MET A 103 -52.28 -5.73 -33.65
CA MET A 103 -53.75 -5.63 -33.77
C MET A 103 -54.15 -4.63 -34.85
#